data_AF-A0A3L6ZJ26-F1
#
_entry.id   AF-A0A3L6ZJ26-F1
#
_cell.length_a   1.000
_cell.length_b   1.000
_cell.length_c   1.000
_cell.angle_alpha   90.00
_cell.angle_beta   90.00
_cell.angle_gamma   90.00
#
_symmetry.space_group_name_H-M   'P 1'
#
loop_
_entity.id
_entity.type
_entity.pdbx_description
1 polymer ?
#
loop_
_entity_poly.entity_id
_entity_poly.type
_entity_poly.pdbx_seq_one_letter_code
_entity_poly.pdbx_strand_id
1 'polypeptide(L)'
;MAPTSDASAELLSLRKSIDNIDAALIHLLAERFKCTQTVGRLKAAHQLPAADPERERRQIDRLRGIAEESELDPAFAEKWFNFVVAEVIHHHERIAGESEGTR
;
A
#
# COMPACT_ATOMS: atom_id res chain seq x y z
N MET A 1 -11.21 31.02 -33.97
CA MET A 1 -11.69 29.98 -33.04
C MET A 1 -10.48 29.14 -32.66
N ALA A 2 -10.13 29.13 -31.39
CA ALA A 2 -8.84 28.67 -30.85
C ALA A 2 -8.76 27.12 -30.77
N PRO A 3 -7.55 26.51 -30.62
CA PRO A 3 -7.31 25.07 -30.73
C PRO A 3 -7.68 24.30 -29.46
N THR A 4 -8.90 24.50 -28.95
CA THR A 4 -9.38 23.90 -27.70
C THR A 4 -9.74 22.42 -27.82
N SER A 5 -9.90 21.87 -29.04
CA SER A 5 -10.32 20.47 -29.20
C SER A 5 -9.20 19.45 -28.98
N ASP A 6 -7.95 19.84 -29.16
CA ASP A 6 -6.80 18.92 -29.12
C ASP A 6 -6.36 18.64 -27.67
N ALA A 7 -6.08 19.71 -26.92
CA ALA A 7 -5.71 19.61 -25.50
C ALA A 7 -6.81 18.96 -24.64
N SER A 8 -8.09 19.18 -24.95
CA SER A 8 -9.19 18.54 -24.21
C SER A 8 -9.29 17.05 -24.50
N ALA A 9 -8.98 16.61 -25.73
CA ALA A 9 -8.99 15.20 -26.10
C ALA A 9 -7.78 14.47 -25.50
N GLU A 10 -6.60 15.08 -25.54
CA GLU A 10 -5.40 14.56 -24.90
C GLU A 10 -5.59 14.40 -23.40
N LEU A 11 -6.13 15.44 -22.73
CA LEU A 11 -6.43 15.39 -21.30
C LEU A 11 -7.40 14.25 -20.94
N LEU A 12 -8.43 14.02 -21.76
CA LEU A 12 -9.37 12.92 -21.56
C LEU A 12 -8.67 11.56 -21.70
N SER A 13 -7.78 11.41 -22.69
CA SER A 13 -7.02 10.17 -22.88
C SER A 13 -6.08 9.89 -21.71
N LEU A 14 -5.37 10.91 -21.22
CA LEU A 14 -4.46 10.76 -20.08
C LEU A 14 -5.21 10.38 -18.82
N ARG A 15 -6.37 11.00 -18.56
CA ARG A 15 -7.23 10.65 -17.41
C ARG A 15 -7.71 9.21 -17.46
N LYS A 16 -8.10 8.71 -18.63
CA LYS A 16 -8.47 7.30 -18.80
C LYS A 16 -7.31 6.36 -18.45
N SER A 17 -6.08 6.73 -18.79
CA SER A 17 -4.90 5.96 -18.40
C SER A 17 -4.67 6.00 -16.88
N ILE A 18 -4.84 7.16 -16.25
CA ILE A 18 -4.76 7.31 -14.78
C ILE A 18 -5.81 6.44 -14.09
N ASP A 19 -7.06 6.49 -14.53
CA ASP A 19 -8.15 5.69 -13.95
C ASP A 19 -7.84 4.18 -14.01
N ASN A 20 -7.23 3.71 -15.12
CA ASN A 20 -6.81 2.32 -15.25
C ASN A 20 -5.66 1.95 -14.29
N ILE A 21 -4.69 2.85 -14.11
CA ILE A 21 -3.58 2.66 -13.16
C ILE A 21 -4.13 2.61 -11.73
N ASP A 22 -5.05 3.52 -11.39
CA ASP A 22 -5.68 3.59 -10.06
C ASP A 22 -6.46 2.30 -9.76
N ALA A 23 -7.23 1.79 -10.73
CA ALA A 23 -7.90 0.51 -10.58
C ALA A 23 -6.91 -0.65 -10.31
N ALA A 24 -5.80 -0.69 -11.04
CA ALA A 24 -4.75 -1.69 -10.83
C ALA A 24 -4.11 -1.56 -9.44
N LEU A 25 -3.83 -0.34 -8.98
CA LEU A 25 -3.30 -0.08 -7.64
C LEU A 25 -4.25 -0.59 -6.55
N ILE A 26 -5.55 -0.35 -6.67
CA ILE A 26 -6.55 -0.85 -5.71
C ILE A 26 -6.60 -2.38 -5.69
N HIS A 27 -6.59 -3.04 -6.85
CA HIS A 27 -6.58 -4.49 -6.91
C HIS A 27 -5.32 -5.09 -6.29
N LEU A 28 -4.15 -4.51 -6.57
CA LEU A 28 -2.87 -4.95 -5.98
C LEU A 28 -2.83 -4.74 -4.47
N LEU A 29 -3.35 -3.62 -3.98
CA LEU A 29 -3.50 -3.37 -2.54
C LEU A 29 -4.43 -4.41 -1.91
N ALA A 30 -5.57 -4.72 -2.51
CA ALA A 30 -6.49 -5.73 -1.99
C ALA A 30 -5.80 -7.10 -1.82
N GLU A 31 -5.03 -7.55 -2.81
CA GLU A 31 -4.24 -8.78 -2.69
C GLU A 31 -3.15 -8.67 -1.61
N ARG A 32 -2.44 -7.54 -1.53
CA ARG A 32 -1.46 -7.30 -0.47
C ARG A 32 -2.11 -7.39 0.92
N PHE A 33 -3.30 -6.82 1.09
CA PHE A 33 -4.03 -6.85 2.37
C PHE A 33 -4.50 -8.26 2.74
N LYS A 34 -4.89 -9.10 1.77
CA LYS A 34 -5.17 -10.53 2.03
C LYS A 34 -3.94 -11.24 2.60
N CYS A 35 -2.77 -11.02 2.02
CA CYS A 35 -1.51 -11.57 2.53
C CYS A 35 -1.23 -11.08 3.96
N THR A 36 -1.35 -9.77 4.21
CA THR A 36 -1.07 -9.22 5.54
C THR A 36 -2.08 -9.68 6.59
N GLN A 37 -3.35 -9.91 6.25
CA GLN A 37 -4.30 -10.52 7.18
C GLN A 37 -3.90 -11.95 7.58
N THR A 38 -3.41 -12.75 6.63
CA THR A 38 -2.87 -14.09 6.92
C THR A 38 -1.64 -14.01 7.82
N VAL A 39 -0.73 -13.06 7.57
CA VAL A 39 0.40 -12.77 8.48
C VAL A 39 -0.10 -12.36 9.87
N GLY A 40 -1.13 -11.53 9.97
CA GLY A 40 -1.72 -11.09 11.24
C GLY A 40 -2.31 -12.26 12.03
N ARG A 41 -3.06 -13.15 11.38
CA ARG A 41 -3.58 -14.39 12.01
C ARG A 41 -2.46 -15.29 12.49
N LEU A 42 -1.40 -15.45 11.69
CA LEU A 42 -0.22 -16.23 12.07
C LEU A 42 0.46 -15.61 13.30
N LYS A 43 0.70 -14.30 13.28
CA LYS A 43 1.30 -13.58 14.41
C LYS A 43 0.47 -13.76 15.68
N ALA A 44 -0.84 -13.56 15.61
CA ALA A 44 -1.76 -13.74 16.75
C ALA A 44 -1.72 -15.17 17.32
N ALA A 45 -1.74 -16.18 16.45
CA ALA A 45 -1.68 -17.59 16.87
C ALA A 45 -0.39 -17.92 17.65
N HIS A 46 0.72 -17.25 17.31
CA HIS A 46 2.04 -17.43 17.93
C HIS A 46 2.41 -16.34 18.94
N GLN A 47 1.48 -15.46 19.34
CA GLN A 47 1.73 -14.36 20.28
C GLN A 47 2.89 -13.43 19.84
N LEU A 48 3.04 -13.25 18.53
CA LEU A 48 4.03 -12.33 17.96
C LEU A 48 3.46 -10.91 17.86
N PRO A 49 4.31 -9.86 18.01
CA PRO A 49 3.85 -8.49 17.94
C PRO A 49 3.33 -8.10 16.55
N ALA A 50 2.30 -7.25 16.54
CA ALA A 50 1.71 -6.68 15.31
C ALA A 50 2.75 -5.89 14.49
N ALA A 51 3.46 -4.98 15.16
CA ALA A 51 4.57 -4.23 14.58
C ALA A 51 5.87 -5.05 14.55
N ASP A 52 6.70 -4.80 13.54
CA ASP A 52 8.07 -5.32 13.43
C ASP A 52 8.97 -4.21 12.85
N PRO A 53 9.54 -3.36 13.73
CA PRO A 53 10.28 -2.16 13.30
C PRO A 53 11.48 -2.49 12.39
N GLU A 54 12.12 -3.64 12.61
CA GLU A 54 13.26 -4.03 11.79
C GLU A 54 12.82 -4.46 10.39
N ARG A 55 11.71 -5.22 10.29
CA ARG A 55 11.10 -5.57 9.01
C ARG A 55 10.58 -4.34 8.27
N GLU A 56 9.97 -3.39 8.96
CA GLU A 56 9.45 -2.14 8.41
C GLU A 56 10.58 -1.29 7.82
N ARG A 57 11.68 -1.09 8.56
CA ARG A 57 12.88 -0.38 8.07
C ARG A 57 13.42 -0.99 6.77
N ARG A 58 13.59 -2.33 6.72
CA ARG A 58 14.05 -3.02 5.50
C ARG A 58 13.09 -2.85 4.31
N GLN A 59 11.79 -2.72 4.56
CA GLN A 59 10.82 -2.46 3.48
C GLN A 59 10.95 -1.04 2.96
N ILE A 60 11.10 -0.05 3.86
CA ILE A 60 11.32 1.35 3.49
C ILE A 60 12.58 1.46 2.64
N ASP A 61 13.71 0.92 3.09
CA ASP A 61 14.98 0.99 2.35
C ASP A 61 14.84 0.40 0.93
N ARG A 62 14.20 -0.77 0.81
CA ARG A 62 13.96 -1.41 -0.49
C ARG A 62 13.03 -0.58 -1.39
N LEU A 63 11.95 -0.04 -0.85
CA LEU A 63 10.96 0.71 -1.63
C LEU A 63 11.48 2.08 -2.06
N ARG A 64 12.33 2.71 -1.25
CA ARG A 64 13.07 3.92 -1.65
C ARG A 64 13.95 3.65 -2.86
N GLY A 65 14.71 2.54 -2.87
CA GLY A 65 15.52 2.15 -4.03
C GLY A 65 14.68 1.91 -5.30
N ILE A 66 13.55 1.22 -5.17
CA ILE A 66 12.62 1.02 -6.30
C ILE A 66 12.05 2.36 -6.81
N ALA A 67 11.75 3.28 -5.90
CA ALA A 67 11.26 4.62 -6.27
C ALA A 67 12.31 5.38 -7.08
N GLU A 68 13.58 5.37 -6.64
CA GLU A 68 14.70 5.98 -7.38
C GLU A 68 14.83 5.39 -8.80
N GLU A 69 14.79 4.06 -8.91
CA GLU A 69 14.84 3.35 -10.20
C GLU A 69 13.64 3.64 -11.11
N SER A 70 12.51 4.05 -10.54
CA SER A 70 11.25 4.33 -11.25
C SER A 70 11.01 5.83 -11.48
N GLU A 71 12.00 6.68 -11.21
CA GLU A 71 11.90 8.15 -11.30
C GLU A 71 10.78 8.74 -10.41
N LEU A 72 10.48 8.09 -9.28
CA LEU A 72 9.54 8.53 -8.26
C LEU A 72 10.30 9.08 -7.05
N ASP A 73 9.81 10.17 -6.44
CA ASP A 73 10.38 10.71 -5.20
C ASP A 73 10.42 9.64 -4.10
N PRO A 74 11.62 9.25 -3.61
CA PRO A 74 11.75 8.23 -2.56
C PRO A 74 11.08 8.63 -1.25
N ALA A 75 11.04 9.94 -0.94
CA ALA A 75 10.36 10.44 0.25
C ALA A 75 8.84 10.30 0.12
N PHE A 76 8.29 10.44 -1.09
CA PHE A 76 6.89 10.15 -1.36
C PHE A 76 6.57 8.65 -1.22
N ALA A 77 7.41 7.78 -1.80
CA ALA A 77 7.24 6.33 -1.69
C ALA A 77 7.25 5.85 -0.22
N GLU A 78 8.15 6.41 0.59
CA GLU A 78 8.20 6.14 2.03
C GLU A 78 6.93 6.62 2.75
N LYS A 79 6.44 7.83 2.48
CA LYS A 79 5.19 8.35 3.08
C LYS A 79 3.99 7.46 2.73
N TRP A 80 3.87 7.07 1.46
CA TRP A 80 2.80 6.17 1.02
C TRP A 80 2.90 4.81 1.71
N PHE A 81 4.11 4.26 1.80
CA PHE A 81 4.33 2.98 2.47
C PHE A 81 4.00 3.02 3.96
N ASN A 82 4.40 4.08 4.66
CA ASN A 82 4.09 4.28 6.08
C ASN A 82 2.59 4.36 6.32
N PHE A 83 1.83 5.03 5.43
CA PHE A 83 0.38 5.04 5.48
C PHE A 83 -0.21 3.62 5.35
N VAL A 84 0.25 2.84 4.38
CA VAL A 84 -0.24 1.47 4.17
C VAL A 84 0.14 0.54 5.34
N VAL A 85 1.34 0.68 5.92
CA VAL A 85 1.78 -0.15 7.05
C VAL A 85 1.00 0.16 8.32
N ALA A 86 0.69 1.43 8.60
CA ALA A 86 -0.12 1.80 9.75
C ALA A 86 -1.48 1.06 9.74
N GLU A 87 -2.13 1.01 8.58
CA GLU A 87 -3.40 0.27 8.42
C GLU A 87 -3.23 -1.24 8.60
N VAL A 88 -2.09 -1.80 8.17
CA VAL A 88 -1.78 -3.22 8.39
C VAL A 88 -1.60 -3.54 9.88
N ILE A 89 -0.88 -2.69 10.62
CA ILE A 89 -0.64 -2.87 12.06
C ILE A 89 -1.96 -2.81 12.81
N HIS A 90 -2.81 -1.81 12.52
CA HIS A 90 -4.15 -1.70 13.10
C HIS A 90 -4.99 -2.97 12.86
N HIS A 91 -4.94 -3.55 11.66
CA HIS A 91 -5.60 -4.83 11.38
C HIS A 91 -5.03 -6.01 12.19
N HIS A 92 -3.71 -6.05 12.41
CA HIS A 92 -3.07 -7.11 13.20
C HIS A 92 -3.48 -7.03 14.68
N GLU A 93 -3.52 -5.83 15.24
CA GLU A 93 -3.99 -5.59 16.62
C GLU A 93 -5.44 -6.06 16.80
N ARG A 94 -6.33 -5.74 15.85
CA ARG A 94 -7.72 -6.21 15.87
C ARG A 94 -7.81 -7.74 15.82
N ILE A 95 -7.05 -8.39 14.93
CA ILE A 95 -7.03 -9.86 14.81
C ILE A 95 -6.52 -10.52 16.11
N ALA A 96 -5.52 -9.92 16.76
CA ALA A 96 -5.03 -10.40 18.04
C ALA A 96 -6.11 -10.30 19.13
N GLY A 97 -6.81 -9.17 19.24
CA GLY A 97 -7.90 -8.97 20.21
C GLY A 97 -9.10 -9.92 19.99
N GLU A 98 -9.47 -10.20 18.75
CA GLU A 98 -10.53 -11.18 18.43
C GLU A 98 -10.13 -12.62 18.81
N SER A 99 -8.84 -12.96 18.67
CA SER A 99 -8.31 -14.27 19.02
C SER A 99 -8.29 -14.51 20.53
N GLU A 100 -8.13 -13.45 21.34
CA GLU A 100 -8.17 -13.52 22.81
C GLU A 100 -9.60 -13.67 23.34
N GLY A 101 -10.60 -13.04 22.71
CA GLY A 101 -12.01 -13.15 23.13
C GLY A 101 -12.71 -14.47 22.76
N THR A 102 -12.05 -15.33 21.97
CA THR A 102 -12.59 -16.64 21.54
C THR A 102 -12.02 -17.81 22.37
N ARG A 103 -11.11 -17.54 23.32
CA ARG A 103 -10.55 -18.53 24.26
C ARG A 103 -11.22 -18.46 25.62
#